data_AF-A0A1W6D3G4-F1
#
_entry.id   AF-A0A1W6D3G4-F1
#
_cell.length_a   1.000
_cell.length_b   1.000
_cell.length_c   1.000
_cell.angle_alpha   90.00
_cell.angle_beta   90.00
_cell.angle_gamma   90.00
#
_symmetry.space_group_name_H-M   'P 1'
#
loop_
_entity.id
_entity.type
_entity.pdbx_description
1 polymer ?
#
loop_
_entity_poly.entity_id
_entity_poly.type
_entity_poly.pdbx_seq_one_letter_code
_entity_poly.pdbx_strand_id
1 'polypeptide(L)'
;MNFINLIQSLFRRRPKRPTIQPETHFNQATPEPENTNQFFETADEFEKEPQAQQTEHFVTTPVQPRKSSVTIHYLNQNRIPLRPSITLSGVVGATLDLPWLKFPGYYLAEITNLKQHFHEDPTNIWLFYKPQLAAPVMVLHQDLEGGLLIKPQFLLGALNEHYQANPLEGGVNFIYRTSSNQTGRFSAETQLVRFQYDPLNLKYSDAPDQPFIELTASVDTYKRPTEEALTTTRLPKNAIWKIYSCATATSGQQWFNLGSFWISPKHYELHATNPKATVDYQVPKFTNQYTVIETTPLNLDATLNNTTATLWAAPYEKPATYRLALKTRVHVKQVIALDNLSRWCELEGGQWLLESLLTFD
;
A
#
# COMPACT_ATOMS: atom_id res chain seq x y z
N MET A 1 9.75 -23.94 -8.77
CA MET A 1 10.98 -23.12 -8.63
C MET A 1 10.93 -22.52 -7.24
N ASN A 2 11.85 -22.88 -6.34
CA ASN A 2 11.78 -22.53 -4.90
C ASN A 2 11.83 -20.99 -4.71
N PHE A 3 11.01 -20.41 -3.83
CA PHE A 3 10.88 -18.95 -3.62
C PHE A 3 12.25 -18.30 -3.31
N ILE A 4 13.08 -19.00 -2.53
CA ILE A 4 14.46 -18.61 -2.23
C ILE A 4 15.31 -18.54 -3.50
N ASN A 5 15.18 -19.51 -4.41
CA ASN A 5 15.92 -19.51 -5.69
C ASN A 5 15.41 -18.40 -6.63
N LEU A 6 14.11 -18.08 -6.59
CA LEU A 6 13.55 -16.97 -7.34
C LEU A 6 14.15 -15.64 -6.87
N ILE A 7 14.13 -15.36 -5.56
CA ILE A 7 14.76 -14.17 -4.97
C ILE A 7 16.26 -14.11 -5.30
N GLN A 8 17.01 -15.18 -5.08
CA GLN A 8 18.45 -15.25 -5.39
C GLN A 8 18.75 -15.03 -6.88
N SER A 9 17.85 -15.44 -7.79
CA SER A 9 18.01 -15.22 -9.23
C SER A 9 17.70 -13.80 -9.68
N LEU A 10 16.85 -13.08 -8.94
CA LEU A 10 16.41 -11.72 -9.26
C LEU A 10 17.40 -10.65 -8.79
N PHE A 11 18.21 -10.94 -7.78
CA PHE A 11 19.34 -10.09 -7.37
C PHE A 11 20.54 -10.12 -8.33
N ARG A 12 20.55 -11.02 -9.33
CA ARG A 12 21.54 -10.99 -10.42
C ARG A 12 21.13 -9.95 -11.47
N ARG A 13 21.62 -8.71 -11.32
CA ARG A 13 21.41 -7.62 -12.28
C ARG A 13 21.73 -8.06 -13.72
N ARG A 14 20.74 -8.01 -14.62
CA ARG A 14 20.95 -8.10 -16.07
C ARG A 14 21.57 -6.78 -16.59
N PRO A 15 22.58 -6.82 -17.47
CA PRO A 15 23.07 -5.60 -18.13
C PRO A 15 22.00 -5.02 -19.06
N LYS A 16 21.89 -3.68 -19.06
CA LYS A 16 20.97 -2.90 -19.92
C LYS A 16 21.30 -3.15 -21.40
N ARG A 17 20.28 -3.50 -22.19
CA ARG A 17 20.34 -3.45 -23.67
C ARG A 17 19.70 -2.12 -24.12
N PRO A 18 20.28 -1.40 -25.10
CA PRO A 18 19.82 -0.07 -25.49
C PRO A 18 18.47 -0.10 -26.23
N THR A 19 17.68 0.94 -25.97
CA THR A 19 16.36 1.24 -26.52
C THR A 19 16.42 1.54 -28.01
N ILE A 20 15.55 0.90 -28.81
CA ILE A 20 15.25 1.30 -30.19
C ILE A 20 13.87 1.99 -30.17
N GLN A 21 13.80 3.20 -30.73
CA GLN A 21 12.58 3.99 -30.87
C GLN A 21 11.73 3.50 -32.07
N PRO A 22 10.38 3.53 -31.99
CA PRO A 22 9.51 3.16 -33.11
C PRO A 22 9.27 4.34 -34.06
N GLU A 23 9.38 4.09 -35.36
CA GLU A 23 8.98 5.03 -36.42
C GLU A 23 7.46 5.03 -36.61
N THR A 24 6.94 6.23 -36.88
CA THR A 24 5.54 6.60 -37.08
C THR A 24 5.24 6.61 -38.58
N HIS A 25 4.13 6.02 -39.01
CA HIS A 25 3.53 6.35 -40.30
C HIS A 25 2.03 6.66 -40.16
N PHE A 26 1.72 7.92 -40.46
CA PHE A 26 0.39 8.46 -40.76
C PHE A 26 -0.09 7.93 -42.12
N ASN A 27 -1.41 7.78 -42.28
CA ASN A 27 -2.10 8.12 -43.53
C ASN A 27 -3.58 8.47 -43.24
N GLN A 28 -4.01 9.60 -43.81
CA GLN A 28 -5.38 10.14 -43.84
C GLN A 28 -6.01 9.96 -45.23
N ALA A 29 -7.35 9.86 -45.28
CA ALA A 29 -8.31 10.61 -46.13
C ALA A 29 -9.48 9.70 -46.63
N THR A 30 -10.78 9.88 -46.27
CA THR A 30 -11.86 10.84 -46.72
C THR A 30 -12.49 10.43 -48.09
N PRO A 31 -13.75 10.77 -48.48
CA PRO A 31 -15.10 10.54 -47.88
C PRO A 31 -16.20 10.03 -48.89
N GLU A 32 -17.44 9.82 -48.40
CA GLU A 32 -18.82 10.04 -48.99
C GLU A 32 -19.25 9.49 -50.38
N PRO A 33 -20.57 9.27 -50.67
CA PRO A 33 -21.64 10.30 -50.63
C PRO A 33 -23.04 9.92 -50.09
N GLU A 34 -23.80 10.98 -49.83
CA GLU A 34 -25.24 11.12 -49.58
C GLU A 34 -26.13 10.55 -50.70
N ASN A 35 -27.38 10.22 -50.36
CA ASN A 35 -28.46 10.34 -51.34
C ASN A 35 -29.82 10.67 -50.69
N THR A 36 -30.39 11.73 -51.23
CA THR A 36 -31.70 12.35 -50.99
C THR A 36 -32.82 11.50 -51.60
N ASN A 37 -34.04 11.55 -51.05
CA ASN A 37 -35.27 11.73 -51.83
C ASN A 37 -36.51 11.94 -50.96
N GLN A 38 -37.47 12.60 -51.59
CA GLN A 38 -38.44 13.53 -51.04
C GLN A 38 -39.85 13.14 -51.56
N PHE A 39 -40.89 13.53 -50.80
CA PHE A 39 -42.33 13.65 -51.15
C PHE A 39 -43.18 12.38 -51.38
N PHE A 40 -44.33 12.32 -50.69
CA PHE A 40 -45.67 12.58 -51.25
C PHE A 40 -46.68 12.88 -50.12
N GLU A 41 -47.39 14.01 -50.25
CA GLU A 41 -48.67 14.32 -49.59
C GLU A 41 -49.82 13.67 -50.35
N THR A 42 -50.90 13.30 -49.65
CA THR A 42 -52.28 13.66 -50.01
C THR A 42 -53.19 13.37 -48.82
N ALA A 43 -53.90 14.42 -48.39
CA ALA A 43 -55.07 14.35 -47.53
C ALA A 43 -56.32 14.21 -48.40
N ASP A 44 -57.30 13.43 -47.95
CA ASP A 44 -58.68 13.56 -48.41
C ASP A 44 -59.63 13.53 -47.21
N GLU A 45 -60.43 14.58 -47.19
CA GLU A 45 -61.39 15.01 -46.20
C GLU A 45 -62.77 14.53 -46.67
N PHE A 46 -63.49 13.75 -45.85
CA PHE A 46 -64.91 13.49 -46.07
C PHE A 46 -65.74 13.90 -44.84
N GLU A 47 -66.39 15.03 -45.07
CA GLU A 47 -67.55 15.68 -44.51
C GLU A 47 -68.59 14.78 -43.78
N LYS A 48 -69.05 15.28 -42.62
CA LYS A 48 -70.18 14.78 -41.82
C LYS A 48 -71.47 15.52 -42.20
N GLU A 49 -72.60 14.82 -42.23
CA GLU A 49 -73.90 15.39 -41.83
C GLU A 49 -74.78 14.35 -41.08
N PRO A 50 -75.74 14.82 -40.24
CA PRO A 50 -76.20 14.11 -39.05
C PRO A 50 -77.54 13.38 -39.24
N GLN A 51 -77.74 12.26 -38.56
CA GLN A 51 -79.06 11.66 -38.38
C GLN A 51 -79.43 11.46 -36.91
N ALA A 52 -80.72 11.65 -36.67
CA ALA A 52 -81.37 11.95 -35.41
C ALA A 52 -81.35 10.82 -34.36
N GLN A 53 -81.39 11.26 -33.11
CA GLN A 53 -81.38 10.48 -31.89
C GLN A 53 -82.62 9.58 -31.75
N GLN A 54 -82.39 8.28 -31.51
CA GLN A 54 -83.28 7.45 -30.70
C GLN A 54 -82.63 7.29 -29.32
N THR A 55 -83.20 7.95 -28.31
CA THR A 55 -82.85 7.74 -26.91
C THR A 55 -83.39 6.39 -26.43
N GLU A 56 -82.57 5.35 -26.56
CA GLU A 56 -82.71 4.16 -25.72
C GLU A 56 -82.04 4.44 -24.37
N HIS A 57 -82.84 4.38 -23.30
CA HIS A 57 -82.35 4.45 -21.93
C HIS A 57 -81.53 3.19 -21.63
N PHE A 58 -80.22 3.23 -21.88
CA PHE A 58 -79.29 2.27 -21.31
C PHE A 58 -79.24 2.50 -19.80
N VAL A 59 -79.73 1.53 -19.03
CA VAL A 59 -79.39 1.40 -17.62
C VAL A 59 -77.88 1.19 -17.55
N THR A 60 -77.12 2.26 -17.33
CA THR A 60 -75.69 2.15 -17.06
C THR A 60 -75.53 1.55 -15.68
N THR A 61 -75.40 0.22 -15.63
CA THR A 61 -74.75 -0.44 -14.50
C THR A 61 -73.36 0.19 -14.37
N PRO A 62 -72.91 0.66 -13.20
CA PRO A 62 -71.55 1.17 -13.06
C PRO A 62 -70.59 0.01 -13.38
N VAL A 63 -69.95 0.07 -14.55
CA VAL A 63 -68.88 -0.86 -14.93
C VAL A 63 -67.77 -0.66 -13.91
N GLN A 64 -67.65 -1.59 -12.95
CA GLN A 64 -66.55 -1.54 -12.02
C GLN A 64 -65.23 -1.60 -12.81
N PRO A 65 -64.28 -0.69 -12.55
CA PRO A 65 -63.02 -0.68 -13.26
C PRO A 65 -62.31 -2.01 -13.03
N ARG A 66 -62.11 -2.78 -14.12
CA ARG A 66 -61.40 -4.06 -14.04
C ARG A 66 -59.96 -3.79 -13.58
N LYS A 67 -59.50 -4.56 -12.61
CA LYS A 67 -58.12 -4.50 -12.11
C LYS A 67 -57.32 -5.67 -12.66
N SER A 68 -56.05 -5.42 -12.96
CA SER A 68 -55.08 -6.42 -13.38
C SER A 68 -53.77 -6.23 -12.62
N SER A 69 -52.84 -7.18 -12.77
CA SER A 69 -51.55 -7.16 -12.09
C SER A 69 -50.38 -7.36 -13.05
N VAL A 70 -49.25 -6.79 -12.68
CA VAL A 70 -47.97 -6.93 -13.39
C VAL A 70 -46.92 -7.38 -12.41
N THR A 71 -46.30 -8.54 -12.68
CA THR A 71 -45.19 -9.06 -11.87
C THR A 71 -43.86 -8.70 -12.52
N ILE A 72 -42.96 -8.08 -11.75
CA ILE A 72 -41.67 -7.59 -12.22
C ILE A 72 -40.57 -8.44 -11.59
N HIS A 73 -39.73 -9.03 -12.44
CA HIS A 73 -38.60 -9.86 -12.08
C HIS A 73 -37.29 -9.11 -12.34
N TYR A 74 -36.38 -9.13 -11.35
CA TYR A 74 -35.05 -8.52 -11.46
C TYR A 74 -34.00 -9.63 -11.47
N LEU A 75 -33.45 -9.92 -12.65
CA LEU A 75 -32.60 -11.09 -12.87
C LEU A 75 -31.20 -10.68 -13.30
N ASN A 76 -30.19 -11.48 -12.98
CA ASN A 76 -28.87 -11.35 -13.62
C ASN A 76 -28.84 -12.06 -14.99
N GLN A 77 -27.71 -11.97 -15.69
CA GLN A 77 -27.50 -12.62 -17.00
C GLN A 77 -27.71 -14.14 -17.01
N ASN A 78 -27.62 -14.81 -15.85
CA ASN A 78 -27.85 -16.25 -15.69
C ASN A 78 -29.30 -16.55 -15.27
N ARG A 79 -30.21 -15.57 -15.35
CA ARG A 79 -31.62 -15.66 -14.92
C ARG A 79 -31.81 -15.95 -13.42
N ILE A 80 -30.79 -15.67 -12.60
CA ILE A 80 -30.89 -15.78 -11.14
C ILE A 80 -31.49 -14.48 -10.60
N PRO A 81 -32.53 -14.53 -9.75
CA PRO A 81 -33.09 -13.34 -9.13
C PRO A 81 -32.09 -12.59 -8.26
N LEU A 82 -31.92 -11.29 -8.52
CA LEU A 82 -31.12 -10.38 -7.69
C LEU A 82 -31.88 -9.92 -6.43
N ARG A 83 -33.21 -10.08 -6.45
CA ARG A 83 -34.12 -9.83 -5.32
C ARG A 83 -35.45 -10.56 -5.56
N PRO A 84 -36.32 -10.65 -4.55
CA PRO A 84 -37.70 -11.06 -4.75
C PRO A 84 -38.43 -10.16 -5.76
N SER A 85 -39.22 -10.80 -6.63
CA SER A 85 -40.11 -10.14 -7.58
C SER A 85 -41.16 -9.31 -6.86
N ILE A 86 -41.67 -8.30 -7.54
CA ILE A 86 -42.74 -7.43 -7.03
C ILE A 86 -43.96 -7.56 -7.93
N THR A 87 -45.15 -7.39 -7.37
CA THR A 87 -46.39 -7.37 -8.15
C THR A 87 -47.07 -6.03 -7.93
N LEU A 88 -47.32 -5.32 -9.03
CA LEU A 88 -48.10 -4.09 -9.06
C LEU A 88 -49.52 -4.43 -9.48
N SER A 89 -50.52 -3.77 -8.90
CA SER A 89 -51.92 -3.95 -9.26
C SER A 89 -52.54 -2.60 -9.60
N GLY A 90 -53.31 -2.53 -10.67
CA GLY A 90 -53.87 -1.29 -11.17
C GLY A 90 -55.12 -1.50 -12.02
N VAL A 91 -55.80 -0.41 -12.32
CA VAL A 91 -56.96 -0.41 -13.23
C VAL A 91 -56.46 -0.60 -14.66
N VAL A 92 -57.11 -1.46 -15.44
CA VAL A 92 -56.77 -1.67 -16.85
C VAL A 92 -56.80 -0.33 -17.61
N GLY A 93 -55.77 -0.09 -18.42
CA GLY A 93 -55.57 1.15 -19.16
C GLY A 93 -54.89 2.28 -18.37
N ALA A 94 -54.79 2.17 -17.04
CA ALA A 94 -54.01 3.13 -16.25
C ALA A 94 -52.51 2.95 -16.53
N THR A 95 -51.75 4.05 -16.39
CA THR A 95 -50.29 4.06 -16.55
C THR A 95 -49.62 3.13 -15.53
N LEU A 96 -48.62 2.38 -15.98
CA LEU A 96 -47.81 1.49 -15.16
C LEU A 96 -46.49 2.18 -14.80
N ASP A 97 -46.35 2.61 -13.55
CA ASP A 97 -45.10 3.16 -13.03
C ASP A 97 -44.16 2.05 -12.58
N LEU A 98 -43.10 1.83 -13.36
CA LEU A 98 -42.11 0.80 -13.07
C LEU A 98 -41.07 1.30 -12.07
N PRO A 99 -40.85 0.58 -10.95
CA PRO A 99 -39.77 0.88 -10.04
C PRO A 99 -38.44 0.41 -10.63
N TRP A 100 -37.71 1.36 -11.20
CA TRP A 100 -36.33 1.18 -11.66
C TRP A 100 -35.41 0.99 -10.45
N LEU A 101 -34.64 -0.10 -10.45
CA LEU A 101 -33.72 -0.40 -9.36
C LEU A 101 -32.28 -0.35 -9.84
N LYS A 102 -31.41 0.16 -8.97
CA LYS A 102 -29.97 0.07 -9.14
C LYS A 102 -29.44 -0.99 -8.18
N PHE A 103 -28.74 -1.97 -8.72
CA PHE A 103 -28.02 -2.96 -7.91
C PHE A 103 -26.53 -2.58 -7.90
N PRO A 104 -25.90 -2.49 -6.72
CA PRO A 104 -24.47 -2.19 -6.64
C PRO A 104 -23.65 -3.16 -7.49
N GLY A 105 -22.85 -2.64 -8.41
CA GLY A 105 -22.01 -3.47 -9.29
C GLY A 105 -22.68 -3.97 -10.57
N TYR A 106 -23.93 -3.58 -10.83
CA TYR A 106 -24.67 -3.98 -12.02
C TYR A 106 -25.27 -2.77 -12.74
N TYR A 107 -25.42 -2.91 -14.06
CA TYR A 107 -26.23 -2.02 -14.88
C TYR A 107 -27.40 -2.79 -15.50
N LEU A 108 -28.51 -2.09 -15.73
CA LEU A 108 -29.65 -2.63 -16.47
C LEU A 108 -29.24 -2.80 -17.94
N ALA A 109 -29.21 -4.04 -18.41
CA ALA A 109 -28.71 -4.37 -19.75
C ALA A 109 -29.84 -4.64 -20.74
N GLU A 110 -30.97 -5.19 -20.27
CA GLU A 110 -32.09 -5.57 -21.13
C GLU A 110 -33.40 -5.56 -20.34
N ILE A 111 -34.51 -5.27 -21.03
CA ILE A 111 -35.87 -5.37 -20.51
C ILE A 111 -36.70 -6.21 -21.49
N THR A 112 -37.41 -7.21 -20.99
CA THR A 112 -38.32 -8.06 -21.78
C THR A 112 -39.77 -7.84 -21.36
N ASN A 113 -40.66 -7.79 -22.35
CA ASN A 113 -42.11 -7.61 -22.21
C ASN A 113 -42.52 -6.32 -21.48
N LEU A 114 -41.77 -5.23 -21.67
CA LEU A 114 -42.09 -3.91 -21.12
C LEU A 114 -43.50 -3.46 -21.53
N LYS A 115 -44.31 -3.04 -20.56
CA LYS A 115 -45.64 -2.42 -20.77
C LYS A 115 -45.66 -1.04 -20.14
N GLN A 116 -46.37 -0.11 -20.76
CA GLN A 116 -46.57 1.24 -20.24
C GLN A 116 -47.88 1.40 -19.46
N HIS A 117 -48.81 0.47 -19.60
CA HIS A 117 -50.14 0.49 -18.97
C HIS A 117 -50.52 -0.90 -18.48
N PHE A 118 -51.47 -0.97 -17.53
CA PHE A 118 -52.07 -2.24 -17.10
C PHE A 118 -52.94 -2.83 -18.22
N HIS A 119 -52.61 -4.05 -18.65
CA HIS A 119 -53.40 -4.81 -19.63
C HIS A 119 -54.48 -5.65 -18.95
N GLU A 120 -55.44 -6.16 -19.73
CA GLU A 120 -56.52 -7.01 -19.21
C GLU A 120 -56.00 -8.27 -18.52
N ASP A 121 -55.05 -8.96 -19.15
CA ASP A 121 -54.43 -10.15 -18.58
C ASP A 121 -53.27 -9.79 -17.65
N PRO A 122 -53.05 -10.55 -16.56
CA PRO A 122 -51.86 -10.43 -15.74
C PRO A 122 -50.60 -10.66 -16.58
N THR A 123 -49.58 -9.79 -16.42
CA THR A 123 -48.35 -9.87 -17.22
C THR A 123 -47.10 -9.96 -16.37
N ASN A 124 -46.01 -10.41 -16.99
CA ASN A 124 -44.69 -10.45 -16.38
C ASN A 124 -43.73 -9.52 -17.15
N ILE A 125 -42.91 -8.76 -16.43
CA ILE A 125 -41.85 -7.94 -16.98
C ILE A 125 -40.52 -8.43 -16.39
N TRP A 126 -39.51 -8.60 -17.23
CA TRP A 126 -38.18 -9.04 -16.78
C TRP A 126 -37.14 -7.96 -17.05
N LEU A 127 -36.41 -7.57 -16.01
CA LEU A 127 -35.29 -6.64 -16.10
C LEU A 127 -34.02 -7.45 -15.87
N PHE A 128 -33.14 -7.51 -16.88
CA PHE A 128 -31.90 -8.24 -16.86
C PHE A 128 -30.72 -7.30 -16.61
N TYR A 129 -29.92 -7.64 -15.60
CA TYR A 129 -28.77 -6.85 -15.16
C TYR A 129 -27.46 -7.58 -15.45
N LYS A 130 -26.45 -6.82 -15.90
CA LYS A 130 -25.10 -7.33 -16.15
C LYS A 130 -24.10 -6.70 -15.19
N PRO A 131 -23.07 -7.46 -14.75
CA PRO A 131 -22.00 -6.91 -13.92
C PRO A 131 -21.26 -5.79 -14.65
N GLN A 132 -21.01 -4.69 -13.93
CA GLN A 132 -20.14 -3.61 -14.38
C GLN A 132 -18.70 -3.99 -14.04
N LEU A 133 -17.78 -3.87 -15.01
CA LEU A 133 -16.35 -4.09 -14.74
C LEU A 133 -15.79 -2.97 -13.85
N ALA A 134 -14.95 -3.35 -12.90
CA ALA A 134 -14.22 -2.42 -12.05
C ALA A 134 -12.86 -2.04 -12.65
N ALA A 135 -12.20 -1.06 -12.02
CA ALA A 135 -10.77 -0.87 -12.24
C ALA A 135 -9.97 -2.01 -11.56
N PRO A 136 -8.82 -2.41 -12.13
CA PRO A 136 -8.00 -3.48 -11.58
C PRO A 136 -7.41 -3.10 -10.22
N VAL A 137 -7.18 -4.12 -9.39
CA VAL A 137 -6.31 -4.00 -8.21
C VAL A 137 -4.92 -4.44 -8.61
N MET A 138 -3.94 -3.54 -8.50
CA MET A 138 -2.54 -3.82 -8.78
C MET A 138 -1.85 -4.34 -7.51
N VAL A 139 -1.18 -5.49 -7.61
CA VAL A 139 -0.45 -6.13 -6.51
C VAL A 139 1.05 -6.08 -6.81
N LEU A 140 1.81 -5.47 -5.90
CA LEU A 140 3.27 -5.37 -5.96
C LEU A 140 3.92 -6.21 -4.88
N HIS A 141 4.97 -6.92 -5.27
CA HIS A 141 5.82 -7.69 -4.37
C HIS A 141 7.23 -7.09 -4.40
N GLN A 142 7.65 -6.51 -3.29
CA GLN A 142 8.85 -5.67 -3.21
C GLN A 142 9.83 -6.16 -2.14
N ASP A 143 11.12 -5.87 -2.34
CA ASP A 143 12.13 -5.94 -1.27
C ASP A 143 12.00 -4.75 -0.29
N LEU A 144 12.89 -4.67 0.69
CA LEU A 144 12.92 -3.60 1.70
C LEU A 144 13.34 -2.25 1.11
N GLU A 145 14.00 -2.24 -0.04
CA GLU A 145 14.45 -1.06 -0.77
C GLU A 145 13.40 -0.56 -1.79
N GLY A 146 12.28 -1.27 -1.95
CA GLY A 146 11.20 -0.96 -2.87
C GLY A 146 11.38 -1.49 -4.29
N GLY A 147 12.43 -2.28 -4.54
CA GLY A 147 12.64 -3.01 -5.79
C GLY A 147 11.58 -4.10 -6.00
N LEU A 148 11.10 -4.27 -7.24
CA LEU A 148 10.12 -5.30 -7.56
C LEU A 148 10.79 -6.68 -7.67
N LEU A 149 10.29 -7.64 -6.90
CA LEU A 149 10.72 -9.03 -6.97
C LEU A 149 10.14 -9.72 -8.21
N ILE A 150 8.86 -9.49 -8.50
CA ILE A 150 8.24 -9.99 -9.72
C ILE A 150 7.53 -8.85 -10.46
N LYS A 151 7.13 -9.11 -11.71
CA LYS A 151 6.26 -8.18 -12.44
C LYS A 151 4.98 -7.93 -11.63
N PRO A 152 4.43 -6.70 -11.65
CA PRO A 152 3.14 -6.40 -11.04
C PRO A 152 2.06 -7.39 -11.47
N GLN A 153 1.21 -7.79 -10.53
CA GLN A 153 0.04 -8.63 -10.79
C GLN A 153 -1.22 -7.78 -10.77
N PHE A 154 -2.25 -8.21 -11.49
CA PHE A 154 -3.53 -7.52 -11.55
C PHE A 154 -4.65 -8.47 -11.16
N LEU A 155 -5.47 -8.07 -10.20
CA LEU A 155 -6.74 -8.71 -9.92
C LEU A 155 -7.83 -7.96 -10.70
N LEU A 156 -8.73 -8.73 -11.31
CA LEU A 156 -9.87 -8.24 -12.08
C LEU A 156 -11.15 -8.78 -11.46
N GLY A 157 -12.20 -7.97 -11.48
CA GLY A 157 -13.51 -8.36 -10.96
C GLY A 157 -14.58 -7.33 -11.30
N ALA A 158 -15.83 -7.67 -10.97
CA ALA A 158 -16.94 -6.75 -11.09
C ALA A 158 -16.89 -5.67 -10.01
N LEU A 159 -17.49 -4.51 -10.29
CA LEU A 159 -17.60 -3.41 -9.34
C LEU A 159 -18.30 -3.89 -8.05
N ASN A 160 -17.73 -3.57 -6.89
CA ASN A 160 -18.12 -4.03 -5.55
C ASN A 160 -17.94 -5.52 -5.24
N GLU A 161 -17.41 -6.33 -6.17
CA GLU A 161 -17.04 -7.71 -5.88
C GLU A 161 -15.86 -7.75 -4.90
N HIS A 162 -15.82 -8.78 -4.05
CA HIS A 162 -14.72 -8.96 -3.10
C HIS A 162 -13.44 -9.42 -3.81
N TYR A 163 -12.30 -8.92 -3.36
CA TYR A 163 -11.00 -9.42 -3.77
C TYR A 163 -10.14 -9.79 -2.56
N GLN A 164 -9.18 -10.68 -2.81
CA GLN A 164 -8.12 -11.02 -1.88
C GLN A 164 -6.79 -11.09 -2.64
N ALA A 165 -5.85 -10.22 -2.27
CA ALA A 165 -4.49 -10.30 -2.74
C ALA A 165 -3.71 -11.30 -1.87
N ASN A 166 -2.99 -12.20 -2.51
CA ASN A 166 -2.17 -13.20 -1.83
C ASN A 166 -0.69 -12.84 -1.94
N PRO A 167 0.10 -13.13 -0.91
CA PRO A 167 1.55 -13.04 -1.01
C PRO A 167 2.07 -14.01 -2.07
N LEU A 168 3.30 -13.79 -2.53
CA LEU A 168 4.04 -14.75 -3.35
C LEU A 168 4.00 -16.16 -2.75
N GLU A 169 3.87 -17.16 -3.64
CA GLU A 169 3.92 -18.56 -3.26
C GLU A 169 5.25 -18.88 -2.56
N GLY A 170 5.17 -19.49 -1.37
CA GLY A 170 6.34 -19.72 -0.51
C GLY A 170 6.90 -18.48 0.19
N GLY A 171 6.34 -17.29 -0.08
CA GLY A 171 6.78 -16.00 0.45
C GLY A 171 6.18 -15.61 1.80
N VAL A 172 5.17 -16.35 2.29
CA VAL A 172 4.40 -16.00 3.50
C VAL A 172 5.31 -15.76 4.71
N ASN A 173 6.31 -16.62 4.91
CA ASN A 173 7.21 -16.52 6.06
C ASN A 173 8.13 -15.30 5.98
N PHE A 174 8.31 -14.69 4.82
CA PHE A 174 9.24 -13.60 4.57
C PHE A 174 8.54 -12.24 4.49
N ILE A 175 7.24 -12.17 4.77
CA ILE A 175 6.49 -10.91 4.74
C ILE A 175 6.95 -10.05 5.92
N TYR A 176 7.55 -8.92 5.59
CA TYR A 176 7.88 -7.87 6.56
C TYR A 176 6.68 -6.95 6.80
N ARG A 177 5.99 -6.55 5.72
CA ARG A 177 4.84 -5.65 5.80
C ARG A 177 3.87 -5.91 4.65
N THR A 178 2.58 -5.85 4.93
CA THR A 178 1.51 -5.89 3.94
C THR A 178 0.64 -4.65 4.05
N SER A 179 0.10 -4.19 2.92
CA SER A 179 -0.89 -3.10 2.90
C SER A 179 -2.18 -3.53 3.59
N SER A 180 -2.86 -2.62 4.29
CA SER A 180 -4.09 -2.92 5.04
C SER A 180 -5.26 -3.32 4.15
N ASN A 181 -5.25 -2.92 2.87
CA ASN A 181 -6.24 -3.26 1.85
C ASN A 181 -5.93 -4.57 1.10
N GLN A 182 -5.27 -5.53 1.76
CA GLN A 182 -5.01 -6.86 1.17
C GLN A 182 -6.31 -7.58 0.76
N THR A 183 -7.36 -7.43 1.55
CA THR A 183 -8.72 -7.81 1.21
C THR A 183 -9.57 -6.57 1.09
N GLY A 184 -10.55 -6.59 0.19
CA GLY A 184 -11.38 -5.43 -0.06
C GLY A 184 -12.47 -5.70 -1.08
N ARG A 185 -12.97 -4.62 -1.67
CA ARG A 185 -13.90 -4.66 -2.79
C ARG A 185 -13.36 -3.85 -3.95
N PHE A 186 -13.59 -4.36 -5.16
CA PHE A 186 -13.26 -3.65 -6.38
C PHE A 186 -14.03 -2.33 -6.50
N SER A 187 -13.36 -1.27 -6.95
CA SER A 187 -13.93 0.07 -7.12
C SER A 187 -13.83 0.57 -8.56
N ALA A 188 -14.45 1.72 -8.84
CA ALA A 188 -14.25 2.41 -10.11
C ALA A 188 -12.82 2.95 -10.30
N GLU A 189 -12.07 3.13 -9.19
CA GLU A 189 -10.69 3.58 -9.19
C GLU A 189 -9.71 2.41 -8.99
N THR A 190 -8.52 2.51 -9.59
CA THR A 190 -7.45 1.54 -9.39
C THR A 190 -6.97 1.57 -7.95
N GLN A 191 -6.82 0.38 -7.36
CA GLN A 191 -6.28 0.21 -6.02
C GLN A 191 -4.90 -0.45 -6.09
N LEU A 192 -4.08 -0.21 -5.07
CA LEU A 192 -2.73 -0.72 -4.97
C LEU A 192 -2.53 -1.49 -3.67
N VAL A 193 -2.13 -2.75 -3.78
CA VAL A 193 -1.73 -3.61 -2.66
C VAL A 193 -0.25 -3.90 -2.76
N ARG A 194 0.49 -3.70 -1.67
CA ARG A 194 1.92 -4.00 -1.58
C ARG A 194 2.19 -5.06 -0.52
N PHE A 195 3.02 -6.03 -0.88
CA PHE A 195 3.73 -6.93 0.02
C PHE A 195 5.22 -6.57 -0.02
N GLN A 196 5.80 -6.26 1.15
CA GLN A 196 7.23 -6.08 1.34
C GLN A 196 7.80 -7.32 2.01
N TYR A 197 8.89 -7.83 1.45
CA TYR A 197 9.55 -9.04 1.89
C TYR A 197 10.90 -8.74 2.54
N ASP A 198 11.15 -9.32 3.71
CA ASP A 198 12.47 -9.47 4.29
C ASP A 198 12.89 -10.95 4.14
N PRO A 199 13.68 -11.29 3.11
CA PRO A 199 14.11 -12.66 2.89
C PRO A 199 15.00 -13.21 4.02
N LEU A 200 15.60 -12.34 4.84
CA LEU A 200 16.54 -12.74 5.87
C LEU A 200 15.84 -13.06 7.19
N ASN A 201 14.69 -12.45 7.47
CA ASN A 201 13.91 -12.62 8.71
C ASN A 201 14.81 -12.65 9.95
N LEU A 202 15.72 -11.69 10.04
CA LEU A 202 16.76 -11.73 11.04
C LEU A 202 16.18 -11.47 12.42
N LYS A 203 16.46 -12.39 13.34
CA LYS A 203 16.23 -12.17 14.77
C LYS A 203 17.46 -11.50 15.35
N TYR A 204 17.27 -10.29 15.85
CA TYR A 204 18.32 -9.56 16.53
C TYR A 204 18.34 -9.92 18.02
N SER A 205 19.54 -10.02 18.58
CA SER A 205 19.76 -10.18 20.01
C SER A 205 20.94 -9.34 20.47
N ASP A 206 21.04 -9.13 21.77
CA ASP A 206 22.21 -8.51 22.38
C ASP A 206 23.47 -9.38 22.18
N ALA A 207 24.63 -8.81 22.54
CA ALA A 207 25.90 -9.53 22.55
C ALA A 207 25.81 -10.78 23.44
N PRO A 208 26.53 -11.86 23.11
CA PRO A 208 26.58 -13.06 23.95
C PRO A 208 27.29 -12.79 25.28
N ASP A 209 27.08 -13.67 26.25
CA ASP A 209 27.73 -13.63 27.59
C ASP A 209 29.27 -13.56 27.50
N GLN A 210 29.83 -14.13 26.42
CA GLN A 210 31.24 -14.04 26.06
C GLN A 210 31.42 -13.10 24.86
N PRO A 211 31.51 -11.78 25.08
CA PRO A 211 31.35 -10.79 24.03
C PRO A 211 32.63 -10.56 23.22
N PHE A 212 33.71 -11.31 23.44
CA PHE A 212 34.93 -11.18 22.64
C PHE A 212 35.06 -12.37 21.70
N ILE A 213 35.21 -12.10 20.40
CA ILE A 213 35.39 -13.11 19.37
C ILE A 213 36.81 -13.11 18.86
N GLU A 214 37.48 -14.26 18.93
CA GLU A 214 38.78 -14.51 18.32
C GLU A 214 38.60 -15.28 17.01
N LEU A 215 39.11 -14.70 15.92
CA LEU A 215 38.99 -15.28 14.59
C LEU A 215 40.12 -16.29 14.34
N THR A 216 39.79 -17.53 14.01
CA THR A 216 40.81 -18.56 13.70
C THR A 216 41.21 -18.58 12.21
N ALA A 217 40.54 -17.77 11.38
CA ALA A 217 40.84 -17.54 9.97
C ALA A 217 40.54 -16.08 9.58
N SER A 218 40.94 -15.65 8.39
CA SER A 218 40.56 -14.32 7.89
C SER A 218 39.09 -14.31 7.48
N VAL A 219 38.36 -13.24 7.80
CA VAL A 219 36.89 -13.16 7.68
C VAL A 219 36.48 -11.88 6.95
N ASP A 220 35.57 -12.03 6.00
CA ASP A 220 35.01 -10.90 5.27
C ASP A 220 34.03 -10.13 6.14
N THR A 221 33.95 -8.82 5.91
CA THR A 221 33.06 -7.93 6.66
C THR A 221 31.92 -7.44 5.79
N TYR A 222 30.79 -7.13 6.42
CA TYR A 222 29.56 -6.73 5.76
C TYR A 222 28.99 -5.45 6.39
N LYS A 223 28.41 -4.56 5.59
CA LYS A 223 27.71 -3.36 6.10
C LYS A 223 26.42 -3.72 6.86
N ARG A 224 25.80 -4.84 6.50
CA ARG A 224 24.56 -5.37 7.06
C ARG A 224 24.72 -6.88 7.25
N PRO A 225 23.92 -7.54 8.11
CA PRO A 225 23.96 -9.00 8.34
C PRO A 225 23.42 -9.80 7.13
N THR A 226 24.09 -9.67 5.98
CA THR A 226 23.78 -10.36 4.72
C THR A 226 25.05 -10.49 3.88
N GLU A 227 25.19 -11.61 3.17
CA GLU A 227 26.37 -11.88 2.32
C GLU A 227 26.52 -10.90 1.16
N GLU A 228 25.42 -10.29 0.71
CA GLU A 228 25.40 -9.34 -0.41
C GLU A 228 25.98 -7.97 -0.04
N ALA A 229 26.02 -7.65 1.25
CA ALA A 229 26.46 -6.34 1.76
C ALA A 229 27.97 -6.30 2.05
N LEU A 230 28.79 -7.04 1.27
CA LEU A 230 30.25 -7.09 1.40
C LEU A 230 30.89 -5.70 1.45
N THR A 231 31.88 -5.54 2.32
CA THR A 231 32.78 -4.39 2.30
C THR A 231 34.13 -4.77 1.72
N THR A 232 34.97 -3.77 1.43
CA THR A 232 36.36 -3.98 0.99
C THR A 232 37.28 -4.43 2.12
N THR A 233 36.84 -4.33 3.37
CA THR A 233 37.63 -4.65 4.55
C THR A 233 37.53 -6.13 4.89
N ARG A 234 38.67 -6.74 5.22
CA ARG A 234 38.76 -8.12 5.69
C ARG A 234 39.53 -8.16 7.01
N LEU A 235 38.99 -8.90 7.97
CA LEU A 235 39.67 -9.09 9.26
C LEU A 235 40.68 -10.23 9.15
N PRO A 236 41.91 -10.05 9.68
CA PRO A 236 42.92 -11.09 9.64
C PRO A 236 42.65 -12.20 10.67
N LYS A 237 43.26 -13.36 10.44
CA LYS A 237 43.36 -14.43 11.44
C LYS A 237 43.98 -13.90 12.74
N ASN A 238 43.53 -14.44 13.88
CA ASN A 238 43.89 -14.09 15.26
C ASN A 238 43.46 -12.68 15.70
N ALA A 239 42.64 -11.99 14.91
CA ALA A 239 42.01 -10.74 15.34
C ALA A 239 40.98 -11.01 16.44
N ILE A 240 40.95 -10.14 17.45
CA ILE A 240 40.01 -10.22 18.56
C ILE A 240 39.16 -8.96 18.56
N TRP A 241 37.85 -9.15 18.56
CA TRP A 241 36.88 -8.05 18.49
C TRP A 241 35.80 -8.19 19.55
N LYS A 242 35.28 -7.05 20.02
CA LYS A 242 34.09 -7.03 20.85
C LYS A 242 32.84 -7.11 19.98
N ILE A 243 31.95 -8.03 20.32
CA ILE A 243 30.60 -8.17 19.78
C ILE A 243 29.67 -7.22 20.54
N TYR A 244 28.87 -6.45 19.80
CA TYR A 244 27.87 -5.54 20.35
C TYR A 244 26.44 -6.07 20.20
N SER A 245 26.17 -6.87 19.16
CA SER A 245 24.88 -7.52 18.95
C SER A 245 25.02 -8.71 17.99
N CYS A 246 24.02 -9.58 17.96
CA CYS A 246 23.92 -10.66 16.99
C CYS A 246 22.68 -10.50 16.11
N ALA A 247 22.73 -11.10 14.93
CA ALA A 247 21.58 -11.31 14.07
C ALA A 247 21.58 -12.76 13.59
N THR A 248 20.43 -13.42 13.63
CA THR A 248 20.31 -14.84 13.24
C THR A 248 19.19 -15.00 12.23
N ALA A 249 19.50 -15.55 11.06
CA ALA A 249 18.50 -15.90 10.05
C ALA A 249 17.75 -17.17 10.45
N THR A 250 16.59 -17.38 9.85
CA THR A 250 15.79 -18.61 10.07
C THR A 250 16.54 -19.88 9.65
N SER A 251 17.51 -19.77 8.74
CA SER A 251 18.41 -20.87 8.36
C SER A 251 19.40 -21.30 9.45
N GLY A 252 19.53 -20.53 10.53
CA GLY A 252 20.55 -20.70 11.56
C GLY A 252 21.85 -19.96 11.27
N GLN A 253 21.98 -19.29 10.11
CA GLN A 253 23.13 -18.43 9.83
C GLN A 253 23.18 -17.28 10.84
N GLN A 254 24.35 -17.03 11.42
CA GLN A 254 24.56 -16.02 12.46
C GLN A 254 25.56 -14.96 12.01
N TRP A 255 25.27 -13.70 12.32
CA TRP A 255 26.16 -12.57 12.14
C TRP A 255 26.44 -11.89 13.47
N PHE A 256 27.66 -11.41 13.64
CA PHE A 256 28.11 -10.64 14.81
C PHE A 256 28.40 -9.20 14.42
N ASN A 257 27.81 -8.24 15.12
CA ASN A 257 28.08 -6.82 14.95
C ASN A 257 29.30 -6.42 15.78
N LEU A 258 30.31 -5.84 15.12
CA LEU A 258 31.54 -5.35 15.73
C LEU A 258 31.56 -3.81 15.83
N GLY A 259 30.38 -3.19 15.85
CA GLY A 259 30.17 -1.75 15.82
C GLY A 259 30.04 -1.21 14.41
N SER A 260 31.16 -1.15 13.67
CA SER A 260 31.21 -0.57 12.32
C SER A 260 30.86 -1.54 11.19
N PHE A 261 30.91 -2.84 11.45
CA PHE A 261 30.65 -3.88 10.45
C PHE A 261 30.13 -5.16 11.11
N TRP A 262 29.52 -5.99 10.28
CA TRP A 262 29.06 -7.33 10.62
C TRP A 262 30.04 -8.38 10.08
N ILE A 263 30.19 -9.49 10.79
CA ILE A 263 30.95 -10.66 10.33
C ILE A 263 30.14 -11.94 10.50
N SER A 264 30.43 -12.95 9.69
CA SER A 264 29.82 -14.28 9.80
C SER A 264 30.90 -15.36 9.65
N PRO A 265 31.75 -15.54 10.69
CA PRO A 265 32.86 -16.48 10.66
C PRO A 265 32.39 -17.93 10.73
N LYS A 266 33.03 -18.82 9.96
CA LYS A 266 32.78 -20.28 10.04
C LYS A 266 33.48 -20.94 11.24
N HIS A 267 34.60 -20.39 11.69
CA HIS A 267 35.39 -20.89 12.82
C HIS A 267 35.87 -19.70 13.66
N TYR A 268 35.62 -19.76 14.96
CA TYR A 268 35.97 -18.72 15.93
C TYR A 268 35.93 -19.29 17.35
N GLU A 269 36.52 -18.56 18.29
CA GLU A 269 36.40 -18.81 19.73
C GLU A 269 35.81 -17.58 20.42
N LEU A 270 34.99 -17.80 21.46
CA LEU A 270 34.41 -16.73 22.27
C LEU A 270 35.10 -16.67 23.63
N HIS A 271 35.27 -15.45 24.14
CA HIS A 271 35.92 -15.16 25.40
C HIS A 271 35.09 -14.18 26.24
N ALA A 272 35.06 -14.38 27.56
CA ALA A 272 34.40 -13.47 28.50
C ALA A 272 35.11 -12.10 28.60
N THR A 273 36.44 -12.09 28.46
CA THR A 273 37.30 -10.90 28.46
C THR A 273 38.16 -10.88 27.20
N ASN A 274 38.79 -9.75 26.89
CA ASN A 274 39.77 -9.71 25.80
C ASN A 274 41.07 -10.37 26.27
N PRO A 275 41.46 -11.55 25.76
CA PRO A 275 42.64 -12.27 26.23
C PRO A 275 43.95 -11.57 25.85
N LYS A 276 43.90 -10.60 24.91
CA LYS A 276 45.03 -9.74 24.53
C LYS A 276 45.01 -8.37 25.22
N ALA A 277 44.05 -8.11 26.09
CA ALA A 277 44.02 -6.92 26.92
C ALA A 277 44.89 -7.11 28.17
N THR A 278 46.21 -7.22 27.99
CA THR A 278 47.18 -7.09 29.08
C THR A 278 48.23 -6.08 28.67
N VAL A 279 48.07 -4.84 29.16
CA VAL A 279 48.99 -4.04 29.99
C VAL A 279 48.28 -2.69 30.16
N ASP A 280 47.92 -2.35 31.40
CA ASP A 280 47.69 -0.99 31.95
C ASP A 280 47.56 0.16 30.92
N TYR A 281 46.52 0.12 30.07
CA TYR A 281 46.28 1.18 29.10
C TYR A 281 45.61 2.33 29.84
N GLN A 282 46.44 3.22 30.39
CA GLN A 282 45.99 4.50 30.90
C GLN A 282 45.43 5.27 29.70
N VAL A 283 44.09 5.36 29.61
CA VAL A 283 43.43 6.21 28.62
C VAL A 283 44.02 7.60 28.80
N PRO A 284 44.70 8.18 27.80
CA PRO A 284 45.22 9.52 27.91
C PRO A 284 44.06 10.43 28.31
N LYS A 285 44.21 11.18 29.40
CA LYS A 285 43.20 12.14 29.82
C LYS A 285 43.20 13.28 28.81
N PHE A 286 42.43 13.13 27.73
CA PHE A 286 42.22 14.18 26.75
C PHE A 286 41.42 15.29 27.42
N THR A 287 42.05 16.45 27.60
CA THR A 287 41.33 17.68 27.94
C THR A 287 41.04 18.37 26.62
N ASN A 288 39.81 18.26 26.13
CA ASN A 288 39.40 18.99 24.93
C ASN A 288 39.32 20.47 25.30
N GLN A 289 40.36 21.22 24.95
CA GLN A 289 40.28 22.68 24.99
C GLN A 289 39.49 23.14 23.76
N TYR A 290 38.47 23.94 23.99
CA TYR A 290 37.66 24.54 22.95
C TYR A 290 37.43 26.01 23.28
N THR A 291 37.16 26.79 22.25
CA THR A 291 36.65 28.16 22.36
C THR A 291 35.25 28.23 21.78
N VAL A 292 34.40 29.05 22.40
CA VAL A 292 33.06 29.35 21.87
C VAL A 292 33.23 30.40 20.78
N ILE A 293 32.89 30.03 19.54
CA ILE A 293 32.93 30.94 18.38
C ILE A 293 31.66 31.77 18.33
N GLU A 294 30.51 31.14 18.58
CA GLU A 294 29.21 31.76 18.39
C GLU A 294 28.24 31.25 19.45
N THR A 295 27.42 32.17 19.96
CA THR A 295 26.32 31.85 20.89
C THR A 295 25.03 32.41 20.31
N THR A 296 24.08 31.54 20.01
CA THR A 296 22.75 31.88 19.52
C THR A 296 21.71 31.65 20.62
N PRO A 297 21.12 32.71 21.21
CA PRO A 297 19.99 32.54 22.12
C PRO A 297 18.78 32.03 21.34
N LEU A 298 18.16 30.94 21.81
CA LEU A 298 17.09 30.26 21.07
C LEU A 298 15.78 30.23 21.85
N ASN A 299 15.80 29.85 23.14
CA ASN A 299 14.60 29.75 24.00
C ASN A 299 13.41 29.04 23.33
N LEU A 300 13.65 27.85 22.76
CA LEU A 300 12.64 27.05 22.06
C LEU A 300 12.52 25.65 22.68
N ASP A 301 11.33 25.08 22.53
CA ASP A 301 11.13 23.66 22.78
C ASP A 301 11.70 22.83 21.63
N ALA A 302 12.30 21.71 21.98
CA ALA A 302 12.83 20.75 21.04
C ALA A 302 12.50 19.33 21.49
N THR A 303 12.40 18.43 20.52
CA THR A 303 12.14 17.01 20.74
C THR A 303 13.39 16.20 20.44
N LEU A 304 13.76 15.25 21.30
CA LEU A 304 14.87 14.34 21.04
C LEU A 304 14.56 13.35 19.90
N ASN A 305 15.54 13.15 19.03
CA ASN A 305 15.46 12.23 17.88
C ASN A 305 15.65 10.76 18.27
N ASN A 306 16.34 10.49 19.38
CA ASN A 306 16.77 9.15 19.81
C ASN A 306 16.20 8.77 21.20
N THR A 307 16.20 7.47 21.52
CA THR A 307 15.73 6.91 22.81
C THR A 307 16.74 7.04 23.96
N THR A 308 17.95 7.50 23.66
CA THR A 308 19.02 7.73 24.61
C THR A 308 19.77 9.00 24.23
N ALA A 309 20.15 9.79 25.23
CA ALA A 309 21.04 10.94 25.05
C ALA A 309 21.98 11.07 26.23
N THR A 310 23.19 11.52 25.95
CA THR A 310 24.17 11.90 26.97
C THR A 310 23.99 13.37 27.25
N LEU A 311 23.74 13.70 28.52
CA LEU A 311 23.75 15.07 29.02
C LEU A 311 25.11 15.36 29.63
N TRP A 312 25.60 16.58 29.44
CA TRP A 312 26.94 16.98 29.82
C TRP A 312 26.87 18.19 30.75
N ALA A 313 27.79 18.31 31.70
CA ALA A 313 27.87 19.51 32.55
C ALA A 313 28.30 20.76 31.76
N ALA A 314 29.10 20.56 30.72
CA ALA A 314 29.51 21.49 29.68
C ALA A 314 29.98 20.67 28.46
N PRO A 315 30.15 21.24 27.26
CA PRO A 315 30.70 20.52 26.13
C PRO A 315 31.98 19.75 26.51
N TYR A 316 32.00 18.45 26.21
CA TYR A 316 33.12 17.53 26.47
C TYR A 316 33.56 17.34 27.94
N GLU A 317 32.80 17.86 28.91
CA GLU A 317 33.10 17.66 30.34
C GLU A 317 32.53 16.33 30.85
N LYS A 318 32.21 16.20 32.15
CA LYS A 318 31.67 14.97 32.72
C LYS A 318 30.30 14.65 32.12
N PRO A 319 30.15 13.51 31.41
CA PRO A 319 28.88 13.07 30.90
C PRO A 319 28.08 12.36 32.00
N ALA A 320 26.77 12.54 31.96
CA ALA A 320 25.81 11.67 32.62
C ALA A 320 24.89 11.11 31.54
N THR A 321 24.88 9.78 31.41
CA THR A 321 24.02 9.09 30.44
C THR A 321 22.63 8.95 31.04
N TYR A 322 21.65 9.59 30.41
CA TYR A 322 20.25 9.47 30.82
C TYR A 322 19.48 8.66 29.79
N ARG A 323 18.74 7.65 30.26
CA ARG A 323 17.70 7.00 29.45
C ARG A 323 16.48 7.91 29.49
N LEU A 324 16.14 8.47 28.33
CA LEU A 324 15.00 9.36 28.17
C LEU A 324 13.90 8.62 27.40
N ALA A 325 12.63 8.93 27.67
CA ALA A 325 11.54 8.35 26.89
C ALA A 325 11.61 8.86 25.44
N LEU A 326 11.12 8.06 24.47
CA LEU A 326 10.94 8.49 23.08
C LEU A 326 10.16 9.80 23.03
N LYS A 327 10.65 10.77 22.23
CA LYS A 327 10.05 12.10 22.08
C LYS A 327 9.99 12.92 23.37
N THR A 328 10.97 12.74 24.26
CA THR A 328 11.11 13.64 25.40
C THR A 328 11.29 15.07 24.87
N ARG A 329 10.42 15.97 25.31
CA ARG A 329 10.54 17.40 25.05
C ARG A 329 11.53 18.02 26.04
N VAL A 330 12.39 18.88 25.52
CA VAL A 330 13.36 19.66 26.30
C VAL A 330 13.27 21.12 25.89
N HIS A 331 13.46 22.01 26.84
CA HIS A 331 13.53 23.44 26.58
C HIS A 331 15.00 23.87 26.41
N VAL A 332 15.32 24.47 25.26
CA VAL A 332 16.68 24.87 24.87
C VAL A 332 16.84 26.37 25.03
N LYS A 333 17.74 26.80 25.92
CA LYS A 333 18.03 28.21 26.18
C LYS A 333 18.85 28.83 25.05
N GLN A 334 19.93 28.15 24.68
CA GLN A 334 20.87 28.64 23.70
C GLN A 334 21.58 27.50 22.97
N VAL A 335 22.13 27.82 21.81
CA VAL A 335 23.04 26.97 21.05
C VAL A 335 24.37 27.67 20.97
N ILE A 336 25.46 26.94 21.25
CA ILE A 336 26.82 27.42 21.03
C ILE A 336 27.49 26.62 19.92
N ALA A 337 28.27 27.30 19.09
CA ALA A 337 29.19 26.69 18.15
C ALA A 337 30.63 26.84 18.64
N LEU A 338 31.37 25.74 18.60
CA LEU A 338 32.75 25.68 19.06
C LEU A 338 33.75 25.71 17.90
N ASP A 339 35.00 26.02 18.18
CA ASP A 339 36.12 26.02 17.22
C ASP A 339 36.43 24.68 16.57
N ASN A 340 36.05 23.59 17.22
CA ASN A 340 36.08 22.25 16.65
C ASN A 340 34.84 21.91 15.81
N LEU A 341 34.04 22.91 15.43
CA LEU A 341 32.82 22.81 14.62
C LEU A 341 31.66 22.07 15.26
N SER A 342 31.79 21.65 16.53
CA SER A 342 30.65 21.04 17.24
C SER A 342 29.65 22.11 17.68
N ARG A 343 28.38 21.71 17.73
CA ARG A 343 27.27 22.56 18.16
C ARG A 343 26.52 21.93 19.32
N TRP A 344 26.32 22.71 20.36
CA TRP A 344 25.82 22.24 21.65
C TRP A 344 24.66 23.11 22.13
N CYS A 345 23.62 22.46 22.61
CA CYS A 345 22.44 23.10 23.18
C CYS A 345 22.54 23.11 24.71
N GLU A 346 22.37 24.27 25.34
CA GLU A 346 22.14 24.38 26.78
C GLU A 346 20.64 24.23 27.06
N LEU A 347 20.29 23.29 27.92
CA LEU A 347 18.93 23.09 28.39
C LEU A 347 18.60 23.99 29.57
N GLU A 348 17.31 24.17 29.86
CA GLU A 348 16.84 24.93 31.02
C GLU A 348 17.46 24.47 32.36
N GLY A 349 17.69 23.16 32.50
CA GLY A 349 18.33 22.56 33.68
C GLY A 349 19.86 22.74 33.76
N GLY A 350 20.47 23.51 32.84
CA GLY A 350 21.91 23.79 32.80
C GLY A 350 22.76 22.64 32.23
N GLN A 351 22.14 21.56 31.76
CA GLN A 351 22.85 20.49 31.07
C GLN A 351 23.01 20.80 29.57
N TRP A 352 24.05 20.20 28.99
CA TRP A 352 24.41 20.36 27.59
C TRP A 352 24.24 19.07 26.82
N LEU A 353 23.86 19.18 25.54
CA LEU A 353 23.83 18.05 24.61
C LEU A 353 24.11 18.51 23.18
N LEU A 354 24.42 17.56 22.29
CA LEU A 354 24.70 17.88 20.88
C LEU A 354 23.42 18.30 20.15
N GLU A 355 23.47 19.43 19.46
CA GLU A 355 22.34 20.00 18.70
C GLU A 355 21.74 18.98 17.71
N SER A 356 22.58 18.13 17.09
CA SER A 356 22.17 17.09 16.15
C SER A 356 21.23 16.03 16.72
N LEU A 357 21.08 15.95 18.05
CA LEU A 357 20.18 15.02 18.73
C LEU A 357 18.76 15.57 18.89
N LEU A 358 18.53 16.83 18.51
CA LEU A 358 17.25 17.51 18.64
C LEU A 358 16.59 17.78 17.28
N THR A 359 15.27 17.86 17.31
CA THR A 359 14.45 18.52 16.29
C THR A 359 13.72 19.66 16.99
N PHE A 360 13.94 20.89 16.53
CA PHE A 360 13.24 22.07 17.04
C PHE A 360 11.82 22.11 16.48
N ASP A 361 10.85 22.42 17.35
CA ASP A 361 9.42 22.48 17.01
C ASP A 361 9.06 23.78 16.26
#